data_AF-A0A061G9N1-F1
#
_entry.id   AF-A0A061G9N1-F1
#
_cell.length_a   1.000
_cell.length_b   1.000
_cell.length_c   1.000
_cell.angle_alpha   90.00
_cell.angle_beta   90.00
_cell.angle_gamma   90.00
#
_symmetry.space_group_name_H-M   'P 1'
#
loop_
_entity.id
_entity.type
_entity.pdbx_description
1 polymer ?
#
loop_
_entity_poly.entity_id
_entity_poly.type
_entity_poly.pdbx_seq_one_letter_code
_entity_poly.pdbx_strand_id
1 'polypeptide(L)'
;MSVLSSYEDEMDEDNVLNSGNEDLLKELKCLAHLDELRIEIKSVFALESLLSFHNLRGCTEQLLLLDFRETKVFNVSCLANMERLESLVVRKCESMEEMVMRKMENEFGEGRMIESSSLFPTNSNRIAPCFHVLSEVSLGGCNKLKNAAWLAFVSTLTKLVVMSCSRMEEIISDQVTNMVAIPNPSPFAKLEKLDLRDLPKLKSICWGALPFPCLRQIRVFNCSKLIKLPLNFDSGNQISIEGYQEWWEEIQWNDEVTRNAFLPSFKRVDWWKDVDWEDEAIIHPTLLFR
;
A
#
# COMPACT_ATOMS: atom_id res chain seq x y z
N MET A 1 1.38 -25.80 25.41
CA MET A 1 0.78 -27.13 25.12
C MET A 1 0.45 -27.10 23.64
N SER A 2 1.21 -27.84 22.85
CA SER A 2 1.20 -27.75 21.39
C SER A 2 0.04 -28.58 20.83
N VAL A 3 -0.75 -28.01 19.91
CA VAL A 3 -1.63 -28.80 19.04
C VAL A 3 -1.21 -28.50 17.61
N LEU A 4 -0.54 -29.46 17.01
CA LEU A 4 -0.28 -29.55 15.57
C LEU A 4 -1.51 -30.20 14.93
N SER A 5 -1.99 -29.71 13.78
CA SER A 5 -2.75 -30.56 12.86
C SER A 5 -2.11 -30.51 11.48
N SER A 6 -1.77 -31.69 11.00
CA SER A 6 -1.28 -32.03 9.67
C SER A 6 -2.37 -31.85 8.61
N TYR A 7 -1.92 -31.65 7.37
CA TYR A 7 -2.70 -31.69 6.15
C TYR A 7 -3.47 -33.00 5.97
N GLU A 8 -4.74 -32.91 5.58
CA GLU A 8 -5.47 -33.86 4.73
C GLU A 8 -6.64 -33.11 4.05
N ASP A 9 -6.74 -33.26 2.72
CA ASP A 9 -7.85 -32.78 1.89
C ASP A 9 -9.13 -33.58 2.21
N GLU A 10 -10.28 -32.91 2.39
CA GLU A 10 -11.59 -33.25 1.79
C GLU A 10 -12.66 -32.22 2.20
N MET A 11 -13.72 -32.15 1.38
CA MET A 11 -14.76 -31.10 1.32
C MET A 11 -15.67 -30.98 2.56
N ASP A 12 -16.21 -29.75 2.68
CA ASP A 12 -17.40 -29.29 3.42
C ASP A 12 -17.38 -29.44 4.95
N GLU A 13 -17.37 -28.30 5.66
CA GLU A 13 -18.33 -27.94 6.73
C GLU A 13 -17.94 -26.61 7.42
N ASP A 14 -18.90 -25.68 7.41
CA ASP A 14 -19.22 -24.70 8.46
C ASP A 14 -18.18 -23.73 9.05
N ASN A 15 -18.28 -22.47 8.63
CA ASN A 15 -18.78 -21.34 9.46
C ASN A 15 -18.36 -21.22 10.95
N VAL A 16 -17.09 -21.44 11.33
CA VAL A 16 -16.64 -21.14 12.71
C VAL A 16 -15.37 -20.26 12.83
N LEU A 17 -14.68 -19.92 11.73
CA LEU A 17 -13.41 -19.17 11.82
C LEU A 17 -13.50 -17.65 11.63
N ASN A 18 -14.70 -17.06 11.49
CA ASN A 18 -14.84 -15.61 11.32
C ASN A 18 -14.85 -14.82 12.65
N SER A 19 -14.89 -15.49 13.82
CA SER A 19 -14.95 -14.82 15.13
C SER A 19 -13.57 -14.46 15.73
N GLY A 20 -12.47 -14.92 15.13
CA GLY A 20 -11.15 -14.86 15.74
C GLY A 20 -10.66 -13.44 16.08
N ASN A 21 -10.94 -12.45 15.23
CA ASN A 21 -10.46 -11.09 15.47
C ASN A 21 -11.29 -10.32 16.51
N GLU A 22 -12.56 -10.69 16.70
CA GLU A 22 -13.47 -9.91 17.55
C GLU A 22 -13.19 -10.09 19.03
N ASP A 23 -12.98 -11.34 19.45
CA ASP A 23 -12.70 -11.66 20.85
C ASP A 23 -11.28 -11.21 21.22
N LEU A 24 -10.32 -11.32 20.29
CA LEU A 24 -8.98 -10.75 20.43
C LEU A 24 -9.02 -9.22 20.63
N LEU A 25 -9.81 -8.48 19.84
CA LEU A 25 -9.90 -7.02 19.99
C LEU A 25 -10.52 -6.61 21.34
N LYS A 26 -11.51 -7.37 21.84
CA LYS A 26 -12.10 -7.14 23.17
C LYS A 26 -11.10 -7.40 24.30
N GLU A 27 -10.27 -8.43 24.17
CA GLU A 27 -9.22 -8.76 25.15
C GLU A 27 -8.08 -7.73 25.11
N LEU A 28 -7.62 -7.33 23.92
CA LEU A 28 -6.54 -6.36 23.73
C LEU A 28 -6.90 -4.97 24.30
N LYS A 29 -8.18 -4.57 24.25
CA LYS A 29 -8.65 -3.31 24.86
C LYS A 29 -8.35 -3.21 26.35
N CYS A 30 -8.35 -4.33 27.07
CA CYS A 30 -8.21 -4.38 28.52
C CYS A 30 -6.74 -4.33 28.99
N LEU A 31 -5.77 -4.35 28.07
CA LEU A 31 -4.35 -4.28 28.39
C LEU A 31 -3.93 -2.81 28.60
N ALA A 32 -3.31 -2.54 29.74
CA ALA A 32 -2.93 -1.18 30.15
C ALA A 32 -1.66 -0.64 29.46
N HIS A 33 -0.88 -1.50 28.80
CA HIS A 33 0.44 -1.17 28.24
C HIS A 33 0.68 -1.91 26.92
N LEU A 34 0.15 -1.38 25.82
CA LEU A 34 0.49 -1.82 24.47
C LEU A 34 1.31 -0.71 23.82
N ASP A 35 2.62 -0.90 23.77
CA ASP A 35 3.53 0.08 23.16
C ASP A 35 3.62 -0.10 21.64
N GLU A 36 3.58 -1.34 21.16
CA GLU A 36 3.63 -1.71 19.75
C GLU A 36 2.54 -2.76 19.44
N LEU A 37 1.56 -2.44 18.59
CA LEU A 37 0.56 -3.40 18.15
C LEU A 37 0.68 -3.70 16.66
N ARG A 38 0.85 -4.99 16.35
CA ARG A 38 0.81 -5.55 15.00
C ARG A 38 -0.40 -6.45 14.90
N ILE A 39 -1.37 -6.12 14.04
CA ILE A 39 -2.65 -6.81 14.00
C ILE A 39 -3.05 -7.21 12.58
N GLU A 40 -3.60 -8.42 12.46
CA GLU A 40 -4.22 -8.94 11.24
C GLU A 40 -5.75 -8.80 11.33
N ILE A 41 -6.36 -8.26 10.28
CA ILE A 41 -7.80 -8.04 10.16
C ILE A 41 -8.30 -8.63 8.85
N LYS A 42 -9.37 -9.41 8.94
CA LYS A 42 -10.00 -10.11 7.81
C LYS A 42 -11.38 -9.55 7.41
N SER A 43 -12.05 -8.84 8.30
CA SER A 43 -13.42 -8.32 8.11
C SER A 43 -13.50 -6.81 8.34
N VAL A 44 -14.48 -6.16 7.69
CA VAL A 44 -14.74 -4.72 7.86
C VAL A 44 -15.15 -4.44 9.30
N PHE A 45 -15.96 -5.31 9.89
CA PHE A 45 -16.41 -5.17 11.27
C PHE A 45 -15.25 -5.19 12.28
N ALA A 46 -14.26 -6.08 12.10
CA ALA A 46 -13.07 -6.09 12.95
C ALA A 46 -12.24 -4.80 12.79
N LEU A 47 -12.16 -4.26 11.56
CA LEU A 47 -11.47 -2.99 11.32
C LEU A 47 -12.21 -1.82 11.99
N GLU A 48 -13.53 -1.75 11.88
CA GLU A 48 -14.35 -0.74 12.56
C GLU A 48 -14.21 -0.83 14.08
N SER A 49 -14.22 -2.05 14.61
CA SER A 49 -13.99 -2.32 16.03
C SER A 49 -12.60 -1.82 16.47
N LEU A 50 -11.54 -2.13 15.73
CA LEU A 50 -10.18 -1.61 15.99
C LEU A 50 -10.16 -0.08 16.02
N LEU A 51 -10.74 0.56 14.99
CA LEU A 51 -10.75 2.01 14.84
C LEU A 51 -11.60 2.73 15.90
N SER A 52 -12.59 2.05 16.47
CA SER A 52 -13.45 2.57 17.54
C SER A 52 -12.73 2.67 18.89
N PHE A 53 -11.73 1.82 19.14
CA PHE A 53 -10.98 1.81 20.39
C PHE A 53 -9.76 2.74 20.32
N HIS A 54 -9.83 3.86 21.05
CA HIS A 54 -8.75 4.86 21.07
C HIS A 54 -7.38 4.29 21.41
N ASN A 55 -7.29 3.36 22.39
CA ASN A 55 -6.04 2.71 22.77
C ASN A 55 -5.43 1.94 21.60
N LEU A 56 -6.23 1.07 20.96
CA LEU A 56 -5.74 0.24 19.86
C LEU A 56 -5.40 1.09 18.64
N ARG A 57 -6.24 2.08 18.30
CA ARG A 57 -5.97 3.05 17.24
C ARG A 57 -4.67 3.84 17.48
N GLY A 58 -4.36 4.15 18.73
CA GLY A 58 -3.17 4.90 19.14
C GLY A 58 -1.89 4.07 19.19
N CYS A 59 -1.96 2.76 19.44
CA CYS A 59 -0.79 1.89 19.55
C CYS A 59 -0.55 0.96 18.34
N THR A 60 -1.45 0.92 17.36
CA THR A 60 -1.25 0.10 16.15
C THR A 60 -0.17 0.70 15.26
N GLU A 61 0.93 -0.03 15.14
CA GLU A 61 2.08 0.32 14.29
C GLU A 61 2.03 -0.38 12.93
N GLN A 62 1.53 -1.62 12.92
CA GLN A 62 1.40 -2.41 11.70
C GLN A 62 -0.01 -2.97 11.58
N LEU A 63 -0.65 -2.65 10.45
CA LEU A 63 -1.96 -3.16 10.09
C LEU A 63 -1.85 -4.10 8.90
N LEU A 64 -2.23 -5.35 9.09
CA LEU A 64 -2.39 -6.35 8.03
C LEU A 64 -3.87 -6.52 7.70
N LEU A 65 -4.26 -6.19 6.47
CA LEU A 65 -5.54 -6.56 5.89
C LEU A 65 -5.35 -7.82 5.05
N LEU A 66 -5.70 -8.99 5.60
CA LEU A 66 -5.56 -10.28 4.92
C LEU A 66 -6.93 -10.81 4.53
N ASP A 67 -7.09 -11.19 3.26
CA ASP A 67 -8.32 -11.80 2.76
C ASP A 67 -9.58 -10.92 2.95
N PHE A 68 -9.40 -9.60 2.85
CA PHE A 68 -10.44 -8.60 3.05
C PHE A 68 -11.40 -8.56 1.85
N ARG A 69 -12.44 -9.40 1.88
CA ARG A 69 -13.36 -9.63 0.73
C ARG A 69 -14.66 -8.82 0.77
N GLU A 70 -14.97 -8.20 1.90
CA GLU A 70 -16.28 -7.58 2.16
C GLU A 70 -16.50 -6.23 1.44
N THR A 71 -15.43 -5.58 0.97
CA THR A 71 -15.55 -4.31 0.22
C THR A 71 -14.87 -4.36 -1.15
N LYS A 72 -15.49 -3.65 -2.11
CA LYS A 72 -14.88 -3.33 -3.40
C LYS A 72 -14.08 -2.03 -3.37
N VAL A 73 -14.48 -1.09 -2.52
CA VAL A 73 -13.86 0.23 -2.42
C VAL A 73 -13.43 0.43 -0.98
N PHE A 74 -12.13 0.56 -0.76
CA PHE A 74 -11.58 0.80 0.58
C PHE A 74 -11.19 2.27 0.72
N ASN A 75 -11.85 2.98 1.63
CA ASN A 75 -11.49 4.36 1.94
C ASN A 75 -10.35 4.37 2.96
N VAL A 76 -9.12 4.63 2.52
CA VAL A 76 -7.92 4.61 3.37
C VAL A 76 -7.88 5.78 4.36
N SER A 77 -8.78 6.77 4.23
CA SER A 77 -8.79 7.94 5.13
C SER A 77 -9.10 7.59 6.58
N CYS A 78 -9.78 6.46 6.83
CA CYS A 78 -10.03 5.97 8.19
C CYS A 78 -8.74 5.63 8.96
N LEU A 79 -7.68 5.26 8.23
CA LEU A 79 -6.36 4.92 8.79
C LEU A 79 -5.49 6.15 9.05
N ALA A 80 -5.80 7.30 8.44
CA ALA A 80 -4.98 8.51 8.58
C ALA A 80 -4.98 9.08 10.01
N ASN A 81 -5.97 8.71 10.83
CA ASN A 81 -6.06 9.11 12.24
C ASN A 81 -5.27 8.19 13.20
N MET A 82 -4.55 7.20 12.67
CA MET A 82 -3.72 6.30 13.48
C MET A 82 -2.35 6.96 13.70
N GLU A 83 -2.09 7.37 14.94
CA GLU A 83 -0.93 8.20 15.30
C GLU A 83 0.42 7.48 15.14
N ARG A 84 0.42 6.15 15.19
CA ARG A 84 1.63 5.32 15.13
C ARG A 84 1.69 4.37 13.93
N LEU A 85 0.73 4.43 13.00
CA LEU A 85 0.68 3.48 11.90
C LEU A 85 1.86 3.73 10.93
N GLU A 86 2.87 2.87 11.02
CA GLU A 86 4.10 2.91 10.21
C GLU A 86 4.02 1.99 9.00
N SER A 87 3.33 0.84 9.12
CA SER A 87 3.28 -0.20 8.09
C SER A 87 1.85 -0.63 7.77
N LEU A 88 1.46 -0.52 6.50
CA LEU A 88 0.18 -1.03 5.99
C LEU A 88 0.43 -2.15 4.98
N VAL A 89 -0.09 -3.33 5.27
CA VAL A 89 0.05 -4.51 4.42
C VAL A 89 -1.33 -5.00 4.02
N VAL A 90 -1.62 -5.04 2.72
CA VAL A 90 -2.91 -5.49 2.17
C VAL A 90 -2.65 -6.73 1.31
N ARG A 91 -3.20 -7.89 1.68
CA ARG A 91 -2.91 -9.17 1.05
C ARG A 91 -4.17 -9.95 0.70
N LYS A 92 -4.18 -10.56 -0.49
CA LYS A 92 -5.25 -11.47 -0.97
C LYS A 92 -6.65 -10.83 -0.93
N CYS A 93 -6.76 -9.51 -1.06
CA CYS A 93 -8.04 -8.80 -1.07
C CYS A 93 -8.66 -8.84 -2.48
N GLU A 94 -9.15 -10.01 -2.89
CA GLU A 94 -9.60 -10.27 -4.26
C GLU A 94 -10.86 -9.50 -4.69
N SER A 95 -11.65 -9.01 -3.73
CA SER A 95 -12.82 -8.16 -3.99
C SER A 95 -12.45 -6.70 -4.25
N MET A 96 -11.30 -6.25 -3.76
CA MET A 96 -10.94 -4.82 -3.74
C MET A 96 -10.57 -4.33 -5.14
N GLU A 97 -11.37 -3.40 -5.66
CA GLU A 97 -11.21 -2.79 -6.98
C GLU A 97 -10.54 -1.42 -6.90
N GLU A 98 -10.76 -0.69 -5.80
CA GLU A 98 -10.30 0.68 -5.62
C GLU A 98 -9.91 0.97 -4.17
N MET A 99 -8.81 1.71 -3.98
CA MET A 99 -8.42 2.30 -2.69
C MET A 99 -8.42 3.82 -2.84
N VAL A 100 -9.21 4.51 -2.01
CA VAL A 100 -9.53 5.92 -2.21
C VAL A 100 -9.23 6.73 -0.96
N MET A 101 -8.91 8.00 -1.16
CA MET A 101 -8.74 8.96 -0.09
C MET A 101 -9.87 9.99 -0.17
N ARG A 102 -11.00 9.72 0.49
CA ARG A 102 -12.15 10.64 0.55
C ARG A 102 -12.37 11.08 2.00
N LYS A 103 -12.62 12.37 2.23
CA LYS A 103 -13.09 12.83 3.55
C LYS A 103 -14.40 12.10 3.83
N MET A 104 -14.51 11.52 5.02
CA MET A 104 -15.81 11.12 5.54
C MET A 104 -16.46 12.41 6.03
N GLU A 105 -17.53 12.84 5.37
CA GLU A 105 -18.44 13.80 5.99
C GLU A 105 -19.06 13.05 7.17
N ASN A 106 -18.81 13.52 8.39
CA ASN A 106 -19.26 12.84 9.59
C ASN A 106 -20.80 12.69 9.55
N GLU A 107 -21.32 11.49 9.31
CA GLU A 107 -22.76 11.17 9.46
C GLU A 107 -23.15 10.98 10.94
N PHE A 108 -22.66 11.85 11.83
CA PHE A 108 -23.13 11.93 13.21
C PHE A 108 -23.11 13.40 13.65
N GLY A 109 -24.21 14.11 13.39
CA GLY A 109 -24.44 15.47 13.89
C GLY A 109 -25.42 16.31 13.08
N GLU A 110 -26.71 16.11 13.37
CA GLU A 110 -27.86 17.01 13.13
C GLU A 110 -28.21 17.44 11.68
N GLY A 111 -29.38 16.98 11.25
CA GLY A 111 -29.97 17.26 9.96
C GLY A 111 -30.02 18.74 9.58
N ARG A 112 -29.52 19.02 8.38
CA ARG A 112 -30.14 20.00 7.48
C ARG A 112 -30.19 19.39 6.08
N MET A 113 -31.41 19.22 5.59
CA MET A 113 -31.70 19.12 4.16
C MET A 113 -31.09 20.34 3.45
N ILE A 114 -30.22 20.13 2.48
CA ILE A 114 -30.07 21.05 1.34
C ILE A 114 -30.01 20.20 0.08
N GLU A 115 -31.17 20.04 -0.57
CA GLU A 115 -31.19 19.86 -2.02
C GLU A 115 -30.64 21.14 -2.66
N SER A 116 -29.56 21.04 -3.42
CA SER A 116 -29.45 21.68 -4.75
C SER A 116 -28.05 21.54 -5.33
N SER A 117 -28.05 21.00 -6.54
CA SER A 117 -27.24 21.39 -7.69
C SER A 117 -26.36 22.65 -7.55
N SER A 118 -25.07 22.44 -7.84
CA SER A 118 -24.08 23.39 -8.39
C SER A 118 -23.33 24.34 -7.41
N LEU A 119 -22.00 24.32 -7.61
CA LEU A 119 -20.99 25.35 -7.31
C LEU A 119 -20.63 25.62 -5.83
N PHE A 120 -19.56 24.92 -5.42
CA PHE A 120 -18.51 25.30 -4.46
C PHE A 120 -18.85 26.25 -3.29
N PRO A 121 -18.69 25.80 -2.04
CA PRO A 121 -18.20 26.64 -0.97
C PRO A 121 -16.66 26.67 -1.02
N THR A 122 -16.11 27.83 -1.35
CA THR A 122 -14.69 28.16 -1.20
C THR A 122 -14.32 28.37 0.27
N ASN A 123 -13.10 27.97 0.61
CA ASN A 123 -12.33 28.32 1.82
C ASN A 123 -12.91 27.97 3.20
N SER A 124 -12.68 26.72 3.63
CA SER A 124 -12.14 26.44 4.97
C SER A 124 -11.46 25.06 4.98
N ASN A 125 -10.15 25.01 5.24
CA ASN A 125 -9.32 23.82 5.52
C ASN A 125 -9.46 22.61 4.57
N ARG A 126 -8.94 22.77 3.34
CA ARG A 126 -8.68 21.68 2.37
C ARG A 126 -7.41 20.86 2.69
N ILE A 127 -7.11 20.62 3.97
CA ILE A 127 -6.05 19.67 4.32
C ILE A 127 -6.67 18.28 4.14
N ALA A 128 -6.28 17.59 3.06
CA ALA A 128 -6.57 16.17 2.91
C ALA A 128 -5.98 15.45 4.14
N PRO A 129 -6.64 14.42 4.69
CA PRO A 129 -6.01 13.63 5.73
C PRO A 129 -4.66 13.13 5.18
N CYS A 130 -3.59 13.36 5.93
CA CYS A 130 -2.24 13.00 5.52
C CYS A 130 -1.73 11.96 6.50
N PHE A 131 -1.16 10.88 5.98
CA PHE A 131 -0.45 9.96 6.85
C PHE A 131 0.80 10.65 7.38
N HIS A 132 0.91 10.74 8.70
CA HIS A 132 1.99 11.47 9.37
C HIS A 132 3.22 10.59 9.64
N VAL A 133 3.03 9.26 9.71
CA VAL A 133 4.09 8.31 10.07
C VAL A 133 4.19 7.11 9.13
N LEU A 134 3.15 6.82 8.31
CA LEU A 134 3.14 5.68 7.40
C LEU A 134 4.33 5.72 6.44
N SER A 135 5.24 4.77 6.62
CA SER A 135 6.53 4.71 5.93
C SER A 135 6.60 3.49 5.01
N GLU A 136 5.88 2.42 5.32
CA GLU A 136 5.89 1.17 4.56
C GLU A 136 4.50 0.79 4.08
N VAL A 137 4.38 0.50 2.78
CA VAL A 137 3.15 -0.06 2.20
C VAL A 137 3.48 -1.29 1.36
N SER A 138 2.74 -2.38 1.61
CA SER A 138 2.81 -3.61 0.83
C SER A 138 1.43 -4.00 0.30
N LEU A 139 1.29 -4.12 -1.01
CA LEU A 139 0.07 -4.59 -1.68
C LEU A 139 0.36 -5.93 -2.38
N GLY A 140 -0.30 -7.01 -1.96
CA GLY A 140 -0.01 -8.37 -2.44
C GLY A 140 -1.26 -9.14 -2.85
N GLY A 141 -1.32 -9.67 -4.08
CA GLY A 141 -2.44 -10.54 -4.48
C GLY A 141 -3.80 -9.84 -4.57
N CYS A 142 -3.83 -8.51 -4.70
CA CYS A 142 -5.06 -7.73 -4.88
C CYS A 142 -5.44 -7.65 -6.35
N ASN A 143 -5.91 -8.77 -6.92
CA ASN A 143 -6.05 -8.96 -8.36
C ASN A 143 -7.05 -8.05 -9.07
N LYS A 144 -7.96 -7.39 -8.35
CA LYS A 144 -8.92 -6.43 -8.94
C LYS A 144 -8.49 -4.97 -8.85
N LEU A 145 -7.49 -4.66 -8.03
CA LEU A 145 -7.01 -3.31 -7.80
C LEU A 145 -6.30 -2.78 -9.05
N LYS A 146 -6.74 -1.63 -9.55
CA LYS A 146 -6.22 -1.03 -10.80
C LYS A 146 -5.11 -0.01 -10.57
N ASN A 147 -5.13 0.68 -9.43
CA ASN A 147 -4.12 1.64 -9.05
C ASN A 147 -4.05 1.81 -7.53
N ALA A 148 -2.99 2.47 -7.07
CA ALA A 148 -2.77 2.86 -5.68
C ALA A 148 -2.63 4.39 -5.56
N ALA A 149 -3.52 5.13 -6.24
CA ALA A 149 -3.52 6.58 -6.36
C ALA A 149 -3.48 7.31 -5.00
N TRP A 150 -4.04 6.72 -3.95
CA TRP A 150 -4.03 7.26 -2.60
C TRP A 150 -2.62 7.41 -2.00
N LEU A 151 -1.61 6.70 -2.52
CA LEU A 151 -0.21 6.83 -2.11
C LEU A 151 0.35 8.23 -2.37
N ALA A 152 -0.27 9.00 -3.28
CA ALA A 152 0.08 10.41 -3.48
C ALA A 152 -0.15 11.26 -2.21
N PHE A 153 -0.96 10.80 -1.26
CA PHE A 153 -1.21 11.45 0.03
C PHE A 153 -0.29 10.95 1.16
N VAL A 154 0.63 10.02 0.87
CA VAL A 154 1.58 9.45 1.84
C VAL A 154 2.96 10.07 1.62
N SER A 155 3.19 11.25 2.20
CA SER A 155 4.46 11.98 2.03
C SER A 155 5.66 11.35 2.73
N THR A 156 5.41 10.44 3.67
CA THR A 156 6.40 9.78 4.52
C THR A 156 6.87 8.43 4.00
N LEU A 157 6.33 7.96 2.87
CA LEU A 157 6.59 6.64 2.34
C LEU A 157 8.07 6.45 1.98
N THR A 158 8.73 5.48 2.62
CA THR A 158 10.12 5.07 2.39
C THR A 158 10.20 3.73 1.66
N LYS A 159 9.21 2.86 1.83
CA LYS A 159 9.18 1.53 1.20
C LYS A 159 7.82 1.23 0.57
N LEU A 160 7.83 0.85 -0.70
CA LEU A 160 6.66 0.39 -1.43
C LEU A 160 6.92 -0.96 -2.06
N VAL A 161 6.08 -1.95 -1.74
CA VAL A 161 6.08 -3.28 -2.34
C VAL A 161 4.72 -3.53 -2.98
N VAL A 162 4.69 -3.88 -4.27
CA VAL A 162 3.46 -4.28 -4.97
C VAL A 162 3.72 -5.58 -5.71
N MET A 163 3.02 -6.65 -5.31
CA MET A 163 3.25 -7.99 -5.83
C MET A 163 1.95 -8.69 -6.24
N SER A 164 1.98 -9.40 -7.37
CA SER A 164 0.90 -10.28 -7.83
C SER A 164 -0.47 -9.58 -7.94
N CYS A 165 -0.49 -8.30 -8.33
CA CYS A 165 -1.72 -7.54 -8.57
C CYS A 165 -2.01 -7.47 -10.09
N SER A 166 -2.67 -8.50 -10.61
CA SER A 166 -2.79 -8.73 -12.07
C SER A 166 -3.55 -7.66 -12.88
N ARG A 167 -4.39 -6.84 -12.24
CA ARG A 167 -5.12 -5.72 -12.89
C ARG A 167 -4.50 -4.34 -12.62
N MET A 168 -3.40 -4.26 -11.88
CA MET A 168 -2.69 -3.01 -11.63
C MET A 168 -2.19 -2.43 -12.95
N GLU A 169 -2.63 -1.23 -13.32
CA GLU A 169 -2.21 -0.54 -14.54
C GLU A 169 -1.25 0.62 -14.23
N GLU A 170 -1.47 1.30 -13.11
CA GLU A 170 -0.68 2.46 -12.68
C GLU A 170 -0.50 2.42 -11.17
N ILE A 171 0.68 2.79 -10.62
CA ILE A 171 0.80 2.94 -9.16
C ILE A 171 0.11 4.24 -8.73
N ILE A 172 0.59 5.39 -9.21
CA ILE A 172 -0.07 6.69 -9.02
C ILE A 172 -0.66 7.13 -10.37
N SER A 173 -1.98 7.27 -10.42
CA SER A 173 -2.68 7.74 -11.61
C SER A 173 -2.66 9.28 -11.73
N ASP A 174 -2.72 9.77 -12.96
CA ASP A 174 -2.75 11.20 -13.30
C ASP A 174 -4.01 11.93 -12.76
N GLN A 175 -5.09 11.19 -12.47
CA GLN A 175 -6.36 11.80 -12.07
C GLN A 175 -6.33 12.49 -10.69
N VAL A 176 -5.32 12.21 -9.85
CA VAL A 176 -5.22 12.75 -8.49
C VAL A 176 -4.86 14.24 -8.47
N THR A 177 -4.08 14.72 -9.44
CA THR A 177 -3.59 16.11 -9.50
C THR A 177 -4.69 17.10 -9.90
N ASN A 178 -5.68 16.66 -10.69
CA ASN A 178 -6.76 17.51 -11.18
C ASN A 178 -7.91 17.68 -10.18
N MET A 179 -8.04 16.82 -9.16
CA MET A 179 -9.18 16.83 -8.24
C MET A 179 -8.89 17.41 -6.85
N VAL A 180 -7.64 17.34 -6.38
CA VAL A 180 -7.27 17.77 -5.03
C VAL A 180 -5.98 18.57 -5.09
N ALA A 181 -5.92 19.70 -4.39
CA ALA A 181 -4.64 20.36 -4.11
C ALA A 181 -3.81 19.39 -3.27
N ILE A 182 -2.97 18.58 -3.92
CA ILE A 182 -2.08 17.64 -3.25
C ILE A 182 -1.19 18.49 -2.34
N PRO A 183 -1.18 18.26 -1.02
CA PRO A 183 -0.41 19.08 -0.08
C PRO A 183 1.10 19.07 -0.36
N ASN A 184 1.57 18.07 -1.11
CA ASN A 184 2.97 17.86 -1.41
C ASN A 184 3.20 17.78 -2.94
N PRO A 185 4.01 18.67 -3.53
CA PRO A 185 4.21 18.71 -4.99
C PRO A 185 4.98 17.50 -5.55
N SER A 186 5.59 16.65 -4.71
CA SER A 186 6.33 15.46 -5.15
C SER A 186 5.90 14.22 -4.36
N PRO A 187 5.03 13.34 -4.89
CA PRO A 187 4.84 12.01 -4.31
C PRO A 187 6.19 11.27 -4.30
N PHE A 188 6.36 10.32 -3.37
CA PHE A 188 7.57 9.50 -3.23
C PHE A 188 8.89 10.26 -2.98
N ALA A 189 8.85 11.51 -2.49
CA ALA A 189 10.05 12.28 -2.18
C ALA A 189 10.99 11.58 -1.17
N LYS A 190 10.44 10.79 -0.23
CA LYS A 190 11.21 10.03 0.76
C LYS A 190 11.38 8.54 0.41
N LEU A 191 10.92 8.10 -0.77
CA LEU A 191 10.94 6.70 -1.14
C LEU A 191 12.38 6.22 -1.32
N GLU A 192 12.75 5.16 -0.60
CA GLU A 192 14.08 4.55 -0.62
C GLU A 192 14.10 3.20 -1.36
N LYS A 193 13.03 2.40 -1.21
CA LYS A 193 12.87 1.09 -1.86
C LYS A 193 11.53 1.00 -2.59
N LEU A 194 11.59 0.66 -3.88
CA LEU A 194 10.44 0.32 -4.71
C LEU A 194 10.58 -1.11 -5.23
N ASP A 195 9.62 -1.98 -4.92
CA ASP A 195 9.63 -3.38 -5.35
C ASP A 195 8.31 -3.75 -6.05
N LEU A 196 8.39 -4.11 -7.32
CA LEU A 196 7.27 -4.36 -8.21
C LEU A 196 7.43 -5.76 -8.82
N ARG A 197 6.54 -6.69 -8.46
CA ARG A 197 6.62 -8.09 -8.91
C ARG A 197 5.29 -8.60 -9.46
N ASP A 198 5.34 -9.33 -10.57
CA ASP A 198 4.18 -10.00 -11.16
C ASP A 198 3.00 -9.04 -11.44
N LEU A 199 3.30 -7.91 -12.08
CA LEU A 199 2.31 -6.88 -12.46
C LEU A 199 2.18 -6.82 -13.99
N PRO A 200 1.54 -7.81 -14.64
CA PRO A 200 1.53 -7.97 -16.10
C PRO A 200 0.79 -6.85 -16.86
N LYS A 201 0.04 -6.00 -16.15
CA LYS A 201 -0.68 -4.87 -16.72
C LYS A 201 -0.10 -3.51 -16.36
N LEU A 202 0.93 -3.45 -15.50
CA LEU A 202 1.49 -2.19 -15.04
C LEU A 202 2.19 -1.47 -16.19
N LYS A 203 1.73 -0.27 -16.52
CA LYS A 203 2.24 0.58 -17.61
C LYS A 203 3.09 1.73 -17.08
N SER A 204 2.78 2.23 -15.88
CA SER A 204 3.45 3.38 -15.30
C SER A 204 3.48 3.34 -13.78
N ILE A 205 4.54 3.86 -13.18
CA ILE A 205 4.63 4.10 -11.74
C ILE A 205 4.00 5.45 -11.39
N CYS A 206 4.25 6.49 -12.19
CA CYS A 206 3.64 7.81 -12.01
C CYS A 206 3.60 8.59 -13.33
N TRP A 207 2.75 9.60 -13.38
CA TRP A 207 2.43 10.39 -14.58
C TRP A 207 3.57 11.30 -15.08
N GLY A 208 4.65 11.47 -14.31
CA GLY A 208 5.81 12.27 -14.67
C GLY A 208 7.11 11.71 -14.09
N ALA A 209 8.25 12.25 -14.53
CA ALA A 209 9.52 11.97 -13.89
C ALA A 209 9.53 12.54 -12.46
N LEU A 210 10.01 11.77 -11.50
CA LEU A 210 10.14 12.20 -10.10
C LEU A 210 11.61 12.34 -9.76
N PRO A 211 11.99 13.35 -8.96
CA PRO A 211 13.39 13.57 -8.60
C PRO A 211 13.96 12.49 -7.67
N PHE A 212 13.12 11.65 -7.06
CA PHE A 212 13.51 10.51 -6.20
C PHE A 212 14.80 10.72 -5.37
N PRO A 213 14.88 11.77 -4.54
CA PRO A 213 16.15 12.18 -3.93
C PRO A 213 16.69 11.15 -2.94
N CYS A 214 15.82 10.30 -2.38
CA CYS A 214 16.17 9.27 -1.40
C CYS A 214 16.19 7.85 -1.96
N LEU A 215 15.86 7.65 -3.24
CA LEU A 215 15.69 6.32 -3.80
C LEU A 215 17.04 5.61 -3.90
N ARG A 216 17.09 4.37 -3.43
CA ARG A 216 18.30 3.53 -3.38
C ARG A 216 18.12 2.23 -4.12
N GLN A 217 16.89 1.69 -4.15
CA GLN A 217 16.62 0.41 -4.78
C GLN A 217 15.31 0.43 -5.57
N ILE A 218 15.37 -0.07 -6.80
CA ILE A 218 14.22 -0.40 -7.63
C ILE A 218 14.33 -1.88 -7.99
N ARG A 219 13.30 -2.66 -7.72
CA ARG A 219 13.17 -4.06 -8.12
C ARG A 219 11.96 -4.19 -9.05
N VAL A 220 12.17 -4.73 -10.24
CA VAL A 220 11.09 -4.97 -11.21
C VAL A 220 11.20 -6.36 -11.78
N PHE A 221 10.20 -7.19 -11.49
CA PHE A 221 10.14 -8.59 -11.90
C PHE A 221 8.78 -8.89 -12.53
N ASN A 222 8.74 -9.58 -13.67
CA ASN A 222 7.49 -9.96 -14.35
C ASN A 222 6.50 -8.79 -14.60
N CYS A 223 7.00 -7.59 -14.89
CA CYS A 223 6.21 -6.39 -15.19
C CYS A 223 6.37 -5.97 -16.66
N SER A 224 6.03 -6.85 -17.60
CA SER A 224 6.37 -6.69 -19.03
C SER A 224 5.82 -5.45 -19.74
N LYS A 225 4.79 -4.79 -19.20
CA LYS A 225 4.26 -3.54 -19.77
C LYS A 225 4.90 -2.28 -19.20
N LEU A 226 5.73 -2.41 -18.17
CA LEU A 226 6.43 -1.29 -17.56
C LEU A 226 7.71 -1.01 -18.34
N ILE A 227 7.57 -0.24 -19.41
CA ILE A 227 8.66 0.09 -20.34
C ILE A 227 9.36 1.42 -20.02
N LYS A 228 8.88 2.18 -19.02
CA LYS A 228 9.45 3.47 -18.62
C LYS A 228 9.56 3.55 -17.11
N LEU A 229 10.70 4.03 -16.64
CA LEU A 229 10.92 4.36 -15.23
C LEU A 229 10.82 5.88 -15.03
N PRO A 230 10.20 6.37 -13.95
CA PRO A 230 10.08 7.80 -13.67
C PRO A 230 11.38 8.42 -13.11
N LEU A 231 12.53 8.06 -13.67
CA LEU A 231 13.83 8.59 -13.29
C LEU A 231 14.15 9.87 -14.07
N ASN A 232 14.80 10.81 -13.42
CA ASN A 232 15.44 11.96 -14.05
C ASN A 232 16.94 12.00 -13.73
N PHE A 233 17.70 12.88 -14.39
CA PHE A 233 19.14 13.04 -14.12
C PHE A 233 19.45 13.38 -12.65
N ASP A 234 18.53 14.05 -11.95
CA ASP A 234 18.67 14.39 -10.53
C ASP A 234 18.32 13.24 -9.57
N SER A 235 17.80 12.11 -10.09
CA SER A 235 17.56 10.90 -9.32
C SER A 235 18.91 10.32 -8.95
N GLY A 236 19.21 10.26 -7.65
CA GLY A 236 20.58 10.12 -7.13
C GLY A 236 21.48 9.09 -7.81
N ASN A 237 22.78 9.42 -7.94
CA ASN A 237 23.82 8.62 -8.63
C ASN A 237 24.15 7.25 -7.99
N GLN A 238 23.37 6.78 -7.01
CA GLN A 238 23.59 5.52 -6.27
C GLN A 238 22.32 4.68 -6.15
N ILE A 239 21.50 4.64 -7.21
CA ILE A 239 20.35 3.74 -7.28
C ILE A 239 20.83 2.35 -7.76
N SER A 240 20.34 1.29 -7.12
CA SER A 240 20.44 -0.11 -7.55
C SER A 240 19.15 -0.49 -8.26
N ILE A 241 19.21 -0.81 -9.56
CA ILE A 241 18.05 -1.27 -10.32
C ILE A 241 18.21 -2.76 -10.58
N GLU A 242 17.26 -3.56 -10.12
CA GLU A 242 17.27 -5.02 -10.19
C GLU A 242 16.09 -5.50 -11.01
N GLY A 243 16.33 -6.45 -11.92
CA GLY A 243 15.29 -7.03 -12.76
C GLY A 243 15.87 -8.03 -13.75
N TYR A 244 14.98 -8.56 -14.60
CA TYR A 244 15.39 -9.45 -15.69
C TYR A 244 16.07 -8.69 -16.82
N GLN A 245 16.99 -9.35 -17.49
CA GLN A 245 17.78 -8.78 -18.58
C GLN A 245 16.87 -8.32 -19.73
N GLU A 246 15.90 -9.16 -20.09
CA GLU A 246 14.96 -8.93 -21.18
C GLU A 246 14.13 -7.66 -20.93
N TRP A 247 13.66 -7.48 -19.69
CA TRP A 247 12.94 -6.27 -19.30
C TRP A 247 13.83 -5.03 -19.41
N TRP A 248 15.07 -5.11 -18.94
CA TRP A 248 15.99 -3.97 -18.97
C TRP A 248 16.34 -3.51 -20.39
N GLU A 249 16.45 -4.45 -21.33
CA GLU A 249 16.71 -4.17 -22.74
C GLU A 249 15.54 -3.47 -23.44
N GLU A 250 14.30 -3.67 -22.96
CA GLU A 250 13.08 -3.06 -23.48
C GLU A 250 12.78 -1.66 -22.89
N ILE A 251 13.53 -1.21 -21.86
CA ILE A 251 13.31 0.09 -21.23
C ILE A 251 13.55 1.25 -22.22
N GLN A 252 12.55 2.11 -22.34
CA GLN A 252 12.60 3.36 -23.07
C GLN A 252 13.02 4.50 -22.14
N TRP A 253 14.11 5.16 -22.51
CA TRP A 253 14.66 6.31 -21.80
C TRP A 253 14.16 7.62 -22.42
N ASN A 254 14.02 8.66 -21.60
CA ASN A 254 13.62 9.99 -22.07
C ASN A 254 14.67 10.63 -22.98
N ASP A 255 15.94 10.40 -22.68
CA ASP A 255 17.09 10.94 -23.39
C ASP A 255 18.33 10.06 -23.14
N GLU A 256 19.35 10.23 -23.97
CA GLU A 256 20.59 9.44 -23.92
C GLU A 256 21.43 9.75 -22.66
N VAL A 257 21.30 10.94 -22.07
CA VAL A 257 22.02 11.33 -20.85
C VAL A 257 21.47 10.55 -19.66
N THR A 258 20.15 10.54 -19.49
CA THR A 258 19.46 9.75 -18.45
C THR A 258 19.78 8.26 -18.62
N ARG A 259 19.74 7.73 -19.85
CA ARG A 259 20.14 6.35 -20.12
C ARG A 259 21.56 6.07 -19.62
N ASN A 260 22.54 6.85 -20.08
CA ASN A 260 23.94 6.62 -19.73
C ASN A 260 24.23 6.79 -18.24
N ALA A 261 23.48 7.63 -17.54
CA ALA A 261 23.58 7.79 -16.09
C ALA A 261 23.14 6.53 -15.32
N PHE A 262 22.08 5.84 -15.76
CA PHE A 262 21.52 4.68 -15.05
C PHE A 262 21.92 3.31 -15.61
N LEU A 263 22.55 3.24 -16.79
CA LEU A 263 23.08 1.98 -17.32
C LEU A 263 23.99 1.22 -16.32
N PRO A 264 24.92 1.89 -15.59
CA PRO A 264 25.77 1.22 -14.61
C PRO A 264 25.03 0.75 -13.35
N SER A 265 23.83 1.27 -13.10
CA SER A 265 23.01 0.96 -11.91
C SER A 265 22.29 -0.38 -12.00
N PHE A 266 22.21 -0.97 -13.19
CA PHE A 266 21.48 -2.21 -13.39
C PHE A 266 22.23 -3.44 -12.90
N LYS A 267 21.52 -4.27 -12.13
CA LYS A 267 21.95 -5.57 -11.64
C LYS A 267 20.98 -6.61 -12.16
N ARG A 268 21.48 -7.46 -13.07
CA ARG A 268 20.72 -8.60 -13.56
C ARG A 268 20.47 -9.58 -12.41
N VAL A 269 19.22 -9.95 -12.23
CA VAL A 269 18.80 -11.02 -11.35
C VAL A 269 18.19 -12.13 -12.19
N ASP A 270 18.55 -13.38 -11.88
CA ASP A 270 18.02 -14.53 -12.60
C ASP A 270 16.75 -15.03 -11.90
N TRP A 271 15.71 -15.42 -12.65
CA TRP A 271 14.39 -15.88 -12.15
C TRP A 271 14.40 -16.99 -11.09
N TRP A 272 15.47 -17.79 -10.98
CA TRP A 272 15.60 -18.81 -9.93
C TRP A 272 16.20 -18.28 -8.62
N LYS A 273 16.67 -17.03 -8.59
CA LYS A 273 17.20 -16.33 -7.40
C LYS A 273 16.19 -15.37 -6.78
N ASP A 274 15.02 -15.16 -7.40
CA ASP A 274 13.97 -14.27 -6.89
C ASP A 274 13.28 -14.76 -5.60
N VAL A 275 13.71 -15.91 -5.08
CA VAL A 275 13.31 -16.42 -3.76
C VAL A 275 14.11 -15.70 -2.66
N ASP A 276 13.97 -14.38 -2.59
CA ASP A 276 14.49 -13.56 -1.48
C ASP A 276 13.58 -13.77 -0.25
N TRP A 277 14.01 -14.64 0.66
CA TRP A 277 13.33 -14.98 1.92
C TRP A 277 13.20 -13.79 2.90
N GLU A 278 13.87 -12.65 2.66
CA GLU A 278 13.79 -11.47 3.54
C GLU A 278 12.44 -10.74 3.43
N ASP A 279 11.77 -10.81 2.28
CA ASP A 279 10.42 -10.26 2.14
C ASP A 279 9.36 -11.22 2.74
N GLU A 280 9.69 -12.50 3.00
CA GLU A 280 8.76 -13.44 3.66
C GLU A 280 8.36 -12.99 5.06
N ALA A 281 9.23 -12.28 5.80
CA ALA A 281 8.89 -11.73 7.12
C ALA A 281 7.82 -10.61 7.07
N ILE A 282 7.66 -9.94 5.92
CA ILE A 282 6.60 -8.96 5.66
C ILE A 282 5.36 -9.64 5.07
N ILE A 283 5.54 -10.81 4.45
CA ILE A 283 4.52 -11.63 3.81
C ILE A 283 3.82 -12.57 4.80
N HIS A 284 4.51 -13.00 5.87
CA HIS A 284 4.05 -13.90 6.93
C HIS A 284 4.49 -13.39 8.32
N PRO A 285 3.78 -12.43 8.94
CA PRO A 285 4.04 -12.09 10.34
C PRO A 285 3.33 -13.13 11.20
N THR A 286 3.93 -14.30 11.35
CA THR A 286 3.49 -15.23 12.40
C THR A 286 3.89 -14.60 13.74
N LEU A 287 2.93 -13.95 14.40
CA LEU A 287 2.91 -13.47 15.79
C LEU A 287 4.27 -13.50 16.51
N LEU A 288 5.12 -12.50 16.24
CA LEU A 288 6.20 -12.18 17.17
C LEU A 288 5.63 -11.24 18.23
N PHE A 289 4.99 -11.83 19.26
CA PHE A 289 4.92 -11.16 20.55
C PHE A 289 6.36 -11.04 21.06
N ARG A 290 6.84 -9.81 21.23
CA ARG A 290 7.99 -9.51 22.08
C ARG A 290 7.51 -8.96 23.40
#